data_AF-A0A2C1D5F0-F1
#
_entry.id   AF-A0A2C1D5F0-F1
#
_cell.length_a   1.000
_cell.length_b   1.000
_cell.length_c   1.000
_cell.angle_alpha   90.00
_cell.angle_beta   90.00
_cell.angle_gamma   90.00
#
_symmetry.space_group_name_H-M   'P 1'
#
loop_
_entity.id
_entity.type
_entity.pdbx_description
1 polymer ?
#
loop_
_entity_poly.entity_id
_entity_poly.type
_entity_poly.pdbx_seq_one_letter_code
_entity_poly.pdbx_strand_id
1 'polypeptide(L)' 'MNDSKEFCPHCNANLQGDPIPKESQKSYNATHFTRKIGITHIALDRIMQWQCPDCLKKWEV' A
#
# COMPACT_ATOMS: atom_id res chain seq x y z
N MET A 1 -6.71 8.52 14.49
CA MET A 1 -6.47 7.84 13.20
C MET A 1 -6.85 6.38 13.40
N ASN A 2 -7.82 5.91 12.63
CA ASN A 2 -8.22 4.50 12.69
C ASN A 2 -7.11 3.62 12.08
N ASP A 3 -7.04 2.38 12.54
CA ASP A 3 -6.12 1.36 12.02
C ASP A 3 -6.58 0.98 10.60
N SER A 4 -5.93 1.54 9.58
CA SER A 4 -6.28 1.36 8.16
C SER A 4 -5.72 0.05 7.60
N LYS A 5 -5.96 -1.06 8.29
CA LYS A 5 -5.52 -2.39 7.85
C LYS A 5 -6.11 -2.72 6.49
N GLU A 6 -5.25 -3.02 5.55
CA GLU A 6 -5.59 -3.47 4.20
C GLU A 6 -5.07 -4.89 4.00
N PHE A 7 -5.85 -5.72 3.31
CA PHE A 7 -5.51 -7.11 3.06
C PHE A 7 -5.46 -7.39 1.56
N CYS A 8 -4.58 -8.29 1.15
CA CYS A 8 -4.51 -8.73 -0.24
C CYS A 8 -5.83 -9.42 -0.64
N PRO A 9 -6.48 -9.01 -1.75
CA PRO A 9 -7.75 -9.61 -2.18
C PRO A 9 -7.62 -11.05 -2.66
N HIS A 10 -6.39 -11.57 -2.82
CA HIS A 10 -6.14 -12.90 -3.37
C HIS A 10 -5.59 -13.91 -2.37
N CYS A 11 -4.78 -13.48 -1.40
CA CYS A 11 -4.18 -14.37 -0.39
C CYS A 11 -4.47 -13.93 1.05
N ASN A 12 -5.22 -12.83 1.24
CA ASN A 12 -5.56 -12.26 2.54
C ASN A 12 -4.34 -11.87 3.41
N ALA A 13 -3.14 -11.75 2.82
CA ALA A 13 -1.97 -11.24 3.52
C ALA A 13 -2.21 -9.80 3.98
N ASN A 14 -1.78 -9.46 5.20
CA ASN A 14 -1.84 -8.11 5.71
C ASN A 14 -0.84 -7.22 4.94
N LEU A 15 -1.36 -6.17 4.31
CA LEU A 15 -0.59 -5.21 3.51
C LEU A 15 -0.23 -3.94 4.29
N GLN A 16 -0.52 -3.89 5.59
CA GLN A 16 -0.01 -2.85 6.48
C GLN A 16 1.50 -3.04 6.66
N GLY A 17 2.26 -1.97 6.38
CA GLY A 17 3.71 -1.93 6.56
C GLY A 17 4.09 -1.38 7.92
N ASP A 18 5.33 -0.94 8.03
CA ASP A 18 5.87 -0.37 9.27
C ASP A 18 5.14 0.92 9.68
N PRO A 19 5.10 1.24 10.98
CA PRO A 19 4.55 2.51 11.45
C PRO A 19 5.34 3.68 10.89
N ILE A 20 4.62 4.72 10.46
CA ILE A 20 5.22 6.00 10.07
C ILE A 20 5.81 6.62 11.35
N PRO A 21 7.04 7.16 11.34
CA PRO A 21 7.62 7.85 12.48
C PRO A 21 6.67 8.93 13.03
N LYS A 22 6.49 8.99 14.36
CA LYS A 22 5.49 9.87 15.00
C LYS A 22 5.66 11.35 14.61
N GLU A 23 6.88 11.80 14.43
CA GLU A 23 7.22 13.15 13.98
C GLU A 23 6.74 13.43 12.55
N SER A 24 6.81 12.43 11.66
CA SER A 24 6.37 12.52 10.28
C SER A 24 4.87 12.27 10.11
N GLN A 25 4.20 11.58 11.03
CA GLN A 25 2.76 11.27 10.94
C GLN A 25 1.88 12.50 10.72
N LYS A 26 2.27 13.69 11.19
CA LYS A 26 1.52 14.93 10.96
C LYS A 26 1.43 15.31 9.47
N SER A 27 2.39 14.86 8.66
CA SER A 27 2.44 15.10 7.22
C SER A 27 1.64 14.08 6.41
N TYR A 28 1.12 13.03 7.05
CA TYR A 28 0.41 11.95 6.39
C TYR A 28 -0.94 11.71 7.04
N ASN A 29 -1.97 11.39 6.24
CA ASN A 29 -3.26 10.97 6.80
C ASN A 29 -3.29 9.46 7.11
N ALA A 30 -2.17 8.92 7.62
CA ALA A 30 -1.98 7.49 7.88
C ALA A 30 -1.04 7.26 9.07
N THR A 31 -1.12 6.08 9.68
CA THR A 31 -0.26 5.67 10.81
C THR A 31 0.83 4.68 10.41
N HIS A 32 0.65 3.99 9.28
CA HIS A 32 1.56 2.97 8.76
C HIS A 32 1.77 3.18 7.26
N PHE A 33 2.92 2.72 6.75
CA PHE A 33 3.16 2.60 5.32
C PHE A 33 2.32 1.44 4.73
N THR A 34 2.20 1.40 3.40
CA THR A 34 1.62 0.25 2.69
C THR A 34 2.73 -0.67 2.18
N ARG A 35 2.48 -1.99 2.21
CA ARG A 35 3.34 -3.01 1.57
C ARG A 35 2.98 -3.25 0.11
N LYS A 36 1.91 -2.62 -0.42
CA LYS A 36 1.52 -2.75 -1.83
C LYS A 36 2.65 -2.27 -2.74
N ILE A 37 2.94 -3.02 -3.79
CA ILE A 37 3.86 -2.60 -4.85
C ILE A 37 3.03 -1.90 -5.93
N GLY A 38 3.33 -0.63 -6.19
CA GLY A 38 2.70 0.14 -7.27
C GLY A 38 3.35 -0.14 -8.62
N ILE A 39 2.58 -0.59 -9.59
CA ILE A 39 3.02 -0.71 -10.99
C ILE A 39 2.66 0.58 -11.71
N THR A 40 3.66 1.44 -11.89
CA THR A 40 3.50 2.78 -12.45
C THR A 40 3.67 2.80 -13.97
N HIS A 41 2.82 3.56 -14.66
CA HIS A 41 3.03 3.89 -16.06
C HIS A 41 3.72 5.24 -16.18
N ILE A 42 5.00 5.24 -16.59
CA ILE A 42 5.87 6.42 -16.59
C ILE A 42 5.25 7.58 -17.38
N ALA A 43 4.69 7.33 -18.58
CA ALA A 43 4.13 8.41 -19.39
C ALA A 43 2.83 9.03 -18.83
N LEU A 44 2.15 8.31 -17.94
CA LEU A 44 0.89 8.78 -17.31
C LEU A 44 1.12 9.25 -15.88
N ASP A 45 2.35 9.15 -15.38
CA ASP A 45 2.77 9.45 -14.00
C ASP A 45 1.79 8.95 -12.93
N ARG A 46 1.31 7.72 -13.11
CA ARG A 46 0.33 7.13 -12.19
C ARG A 46 0.47 5.62 -12.05
N ILE A 47 0.01 5.14 -10.90
CA ILE A 47 -0.12 3.71 -10.62
C ILE A 47 -1.31 3.19 -11.43
N MET A 48 -1.06 2.14 -12.22
CA MET A 48 -2.09 1.47 -13.02
C MET A 48 -2.58 0.18 -12.38
N GLN A 49 -1.70 -0.48 -11.60
CA GLN A 49 -2.01 -1.72 -10.91
C GLN A 49 -1.29 -1.76 -9.57
N TRP A 50 -1.90 -2.46 -8.61
CA TRP A 50 -1.26 -2.88 -7.38
C TRP A 50 -0.81 -4.33 -7.49
N GLN A 51 0.27 -4.67 -6.80
CA GLN A 51 0.75 -6.03 -6.65
C GLN A 51 0.96 -6.37 -5.17
N CYS A 52 0.55 -7.59 -4.79
CA CYS A 52 0.84 -8.14 -3.47
C CYS A 52 2.28 -8.64 -3.40
N PRO A 53 3.08 -8.26 -2.38
CA PRO A 53 4.45 -8.74 -2.23
C PRO A 53 4.51 -10.23 -1.83
N ASP A 54 3.45 -10.76 -1.20
CA ASP A 54 3.44 -12.12 -0.66
C ASP A 54 2.98 -13.18 -1.69
N CYS A 55 1.97 -12.88 -2.52
CA CYS A 55 1.45 -13.83 -3.53
C CYS A 55 1.67 -13.41 -4.99
N LEU A 56 2.28 -12.24 -5.23
CA LEU A 56 2.64 -11.69 -6.55
C LEU A 56 1.48 -11.42 -7.53
N LYS A 57 0.24 -11.72 -7.15
CA LYS A 57 -0.96 -11.38 -7.93
C LYS A 57 -1.14 -9.86 -7.99
N LYS A 58 -1.70 -9.41 -9.11
CA LYS A 58 -1.92 -8.00 -9.45
C LYS A 58 -3.41 -7.72 -9.57
N TRP A 59 -3.82 -6.49 -9.25
CA TRP A 59 -5.17 -5.99 -9.45
C TRP A 59 -5.13 -4.53 -9.93
N GLU A 60 -6.17 -4.13 -10.67
CA GLU A 60 -6.30 -2.77 -11.18
C GLU A 60 -6.64 -1.80 -10.03
N VAL A 61 -6.24 -0.52 -10.20
CA VAL A 61 -6.49 0.57 -9.25
C VAL A 61 -7.94 1.02 -9.30
#